data_AF-A0A6C0LG58-F1
#
_entry.id   AF-A0A6C0LG58-F1
#
_cell.length_a   1.000
_cell.length_b   1.000
_cell.length_c   1.000
_cell.angle_alpha   90.00
_cell.angle_beta   90.00
_cell.angle_gamma   90.00
#
_symmetry.space_group_name_H-M   'P 1'
#
loop_
_entity.id
_entity.type
_entity.pdbx_description
1 polymer ?
#
loop_
_entity_poly.entity_id
_entity_poly.type
_entity_poly.pdbx_seq_one_letter_code
_entity_poly.pdbx_strand_id
1 'polypeptide(L)'
;MSDSKSDFFDELKLGIDTLSSLICEYKKKDNIEIEIRLGQIQFNSFKSGLGSKDFFDKIKNSLDSAKCWDKVINNKHEELCHNGFRRTTVFNGKKLMKNQCIKKERLINKNFEYSGTPYDLRISVSREIPIEDKIKLGTGVLRKKNRFSYYYKDYIIDLTEVEQIDNCVSETNYELEIELINFKNNVTDKYKAHSALLLIRDVVNMCEKIEDGCKLVSSDKDTYDNDLSNKLNDMEINE
;
A
#
# COMPACT_ATOMS: atom_id res chain seq x y z
N MET A 1 -25.99 -10.53 -27.83
CA MET A 1 -24.57 -10.87 -27.62
C MET A 1 -24.16 -10.19 -26.35
N SER A 2 -23.90 -10.96 -25.29
CA SER A 2 -23.45 -10.42 -24.01
C SER A 2 -22.05 -9.85 -24.21
N ASP A 3 -21.89 -8.54 -24.08
CA ASP A 3 -20.57 -7.95 -23.85
C ASP A 3 -19.96 -8.71 -22.68
N SER A 4 -18.95 -9.53 -22.96
CA SER A 4 -18.17 -10.15 -21.90
C SER A 4 -17.57 -8.98 -21.16
N LYS A 5 -18.11 -8.66 -19.97
CA LYS A 5 -17.53 -7.65 -19.09
C LYS A 5 -16.07 -8.04 -18.92
N SER A 6 -15.20 -7.28 -19.59
CA SER A 6 -13.75 -7.38 -19.41
C SER A 6 -13.50 -7.32 -17.91
N ASP A 7 -12.76 -8.29 -17.39
CA ASP A 7 -12.38 -8.38 -15.97
C ASP A 7 -11.35 -7.31 -15.59
N PHE A 8 -11.29 -6.19 -16.32
CA PHE A 8 -10.36 -5.07 -16.16
C PHE A 8 -8.89 -5.49 -16.22
N PHE A 9 -8.60 -6.69 -16.75
CA PHE A 9 -7.24 -7.22 -16.79
C PHE A 9 -6.30 -6.30 -17.58
N ASP A 10 -6.73 -5.80 -18.75
CA ASP A 10 -5.90 -4.91 -19.59
C ASP A 10 -5.68 -3.53 -18.95
N GLU A 11 -6.65 -3.03 -18.19
CA GLU A 11 -6.55 -1.78 -17.43
C GLU A 11 -5.50 -1.89 -16.32
N LEU A 12 -5.47 -3.04 -15.63
CA LEU A 12 -4.64 -3.28 -14.44
C LEU A 12 -3.35 -4.06 -14.74
N LYS A 13 -3.15 -4.50 -15.98
CA LYS A 13 -2.13 -5.49 -16.38
C LYS A 13 -0.75 -5.19 -15.82
N LEU A 14 -0.30 -3.94 -15.94
CA LEU A 14 1.02 -3.53 -15.49
C LEU A 14 1.20 -3.70 -13.97
N GLY A 15 0.18 -3.31 -13.20
CA GLY A 15 0.16 -3.50 -11.75
C GLY A 15 0.10 -4.98 -11.35
N ILE A 16 -0.68 -5.78 -12.09
CA ILE A 16 -0.79 -7.23 -11.88
C ILE A 16 0.56 -7.92 -12.12
N ASP A 17 1.20 -7.66 -13.26
CA ASP A 17 2.47 -8.29 -13.62
C ASP A 17 3.59 -7.87 -12.65
N THR A 18 3.59 -6.60 -12.22
CA THR A 18 4.56 -6.10 -11.23
C THR A 18 4.35 -6.76 -9.87
N LEU A 19 3.11 -6.73 -9.33
CA LEU A 19 2.82 -7.34 -8.03
C LEU A 19 3.08 -8.85 -8.05
N SER A 20 2.70 -9.54 -9.12
CA SER A 20 2.95 -10.98 -9.27
C SER A 20 4.44 -11.29 -9.21
N SER A 21 5.27 -10.45 -9.86
CA SER A 21 6.73 -10.60 -9.85
C SER A 21 7.31 -10.38 -8.45
N LEU A 22 6.85 -9.34 -7.75
CA LEU A 22 7.26 -9.06 -6.37
C LEU A 22 6.83 -10.17 -5.39
N ILE A 23 5.62 -10.70 -5.53
CA ILE A 23 5.17 -11.84 -4.74
C ILE A 23 6.11 -13.03 -4.99
N CYS A 24 6.36 -13.38 -6.25
CA CYS A 24 7.21 -14.50 -6.61
C CYS A 24 8.62 -14.37 -5.97
N GLU A 25 9.20 -13.17 -6.04
CA GLU A 25 10.55 -12.90 -5.53
C GLU A 25 10.63 -12.90 -3.99
N TYR A 26 9.64 -12.32 -3.30
CA TYR A 26 9.76 -12.04 -1.86
C TYR A 26 8.97 -12.99 -0.96
N LYS A 27 8.00 -13.75 -1.47
CA LYS A 27 7.10 -14.58 -0.64
C LYS A 27 7.75 -15.65 0.24
N LYS A 28 9.00 -16.04 -0.06
CA LYS A 28 9.77 -17.04 0.69
C LYS A 28 10.74 -16.42 1.69
N LYS A 29 10.90 -15.09 1.69
CA LYS A 29 11.82 -14.38 2.58
C LYS A 29 11.09 -14.08 3.90
N ASP A 30 11.82 -14.13 5.01
CA ASP A 30 11.25 -13.89 6.33
C ASP A 30 10.96 -12.40 6.57
N ASN A 31 9.95 -12.16 7.42
CA ASN A 31 9.57 -10.84 7.89
C ASN A 31 9.26 -9.85 6.76
N ILE A 32 8.75 -10.36 5.63
CA ILE A 32 8.35 -9.54 4.50
C ILE A 32 6.89 -9.12 4.65
N GLU A 33 6.64 -7.86 4.35
CA GLU A 33 5.32 -7.28 4.12
C GLU A 33 5.25 -6.83 2.65
N ILE A 34 4.17 -7.19 1.96
CA ILE A 34 3.84 -6.70 0.62
C ILE A 34 2.49 -5.98 0.71
N GLU A 35 2.48 -4.70 0.35
CA GLU A 35 1.31 -3.82 0.48
C GLU A 35 1.07 -3.00 -0.80
N ILE A 36 -0.20 -2.69 -1.07
CA ILE A 36 -0.62 -1.70 -2.05
C ILE A 36 -1.25 -0.53 -1.29
N ARG A 37 -0.84 0.70 -1.59
CA ARG A 37 -1.38 1.91 -0.97
C ARG A 37 -2.04 2.80 -2.01
N LEU A 38 -3.15 3.41 -1.61
CA LEU A 38 -3.76 4.53 -2.34
C LEU A 38 -3.12 5.85 -1.91
N GLY A 39 -2.95 6.73 -2.87
CA GLY A 39 -2.37 8.05 -2.65
C GLY A 39 -2.47 8.89 -3.91
N GLN A 40 -1.61 9.91 -4.00
CA GLN A 40 -1.48 10.74 -5.18
C GLN A 40 -0.01 10.99 -5.46
N ILE A 41 0.39 10.93 -6.71
CA ILE A 41 1.71 11.32 -7.17
C ILE A 41 1.69 12.84 -7.38
N GLN A 42 2.43 13.54 -6.54
CA GLN A 42 2.56 14.99 -6.56
C GLN A 42 4.05 15.33 -6.62
N PHE A 43 4.45 16.16 -7.60
CA PHE A 43 5.83 16.63 -7.75
C PHE A 43 6.87 15.49 -7.75
N ASN A 44 6.63 14.41 -8.51
CA ASN A 44 7.44 13.18 -8.55
C ASN A 44 7.55 12.41 -7.23
N SER A 45 6.64 12.64 -6.28
CA SER A 45 6.60 11.92 -5.01
C SER A 45 5.19 11.38 -4.77
N PHE A 46 5.08 10.14 -4.33
CA PHE A 46 3.79 9.60 -3.91
C PHE A 46 3.49 10.04 -2.48
N LYS A 47 2.41 10.79 -2.34
CA LYS A 47 1.79 11.16 -1.07
C LYS A 47 0.73 10.10 -0.73
N SER A 48 0.99 9.32 0.30
CA SER A 48 0.05 8.27 0.75
C SER A 48 -1.19 8.90 1.40
N GLY A 49 -2.36 8.31 1.14
CA GLY A 49 -3.62 8.69 1.77
C GLY A 49 -4.65 9.24 0.80
N LEU A 50 -5.89 9.23 1.25
CA LEU A 50 -7.09 9.57 0.51
C LEU A 50 -7.28 11.08 0.35
N GLY A 51 -6.64 11.90 1.21
CA GLY A 51 -6.79 13.36 1.22
C GLY A 51 -8.22 13.87 1.47
N SER A 52 -9.17 12.97 1.77
CA SER A 52 -10.59 13.27 1.87
C SER A 52 -11.24 12.37 2.93
N LYS A 53 -11.81 13.02 3.95
CA LYS A 53 -12.60 12.34 4.98
C LYS A 53 -13.88 11.75 4.38
N ASP A 54 -14.50 12.43 3.42
CA ASP A 54 -15.74 11.97 2.80
C ASP A 54 -15.52 10.67 2.01
N PHE A 55 -14.40 10.54 1.32
CA PHE A 55 -14.03 9.29 0.65
C PHE A 55 -13.70 8.19 1.65
N PHE A 56 -12.99 8.51 2.74
CA PHE A 56 -12.76 7.57 3.83
C PHE A 56 -14.09 7.03 4.40
N ASP A 57 -15.04 7.90 4.72
CA ASP A 57 -16.33 7.51 5.28
C ASP A 57 -17.17 6.70 4.28
N LYS A 58 -17.18 7.06 2.99
CA LYS A 58 -17.84 6.28 1.93
C LYS A 58 -17.29 4.86 1.80
N ILE A 59 -15.96 4.73 1.76
CA ILE A 59 -15.30 3.42 1.72
C ILE A 59 -15.66 2.64 2.99
N LYS A 60 -15.52 3.27 4.16
CA LYS A 60 -15.81 2.63 5.45
C LYS A 60 -17.24 2.10 5.51
N ASN A 61 -18.23 2.90 5.15
CA ASN A 61 -19.64 2.49 5.16
C ASN A 61 -19.88 1.31 4.20
N SER A 62 -19.24 1.31 3.03
CA SER A 62 -19.34 0.22 2.07
C SER A 62 -18.73 -1.07 2.64
N LEU A 63 -17.53 -0.99 3.22
CA LEU A 63 -16.88 -2.13 3.85
C LEU A 63 -17.66 -2.65 5.08
N ASP A 64 -18.11 -1.78 5.98
CA ASP A 64 -18.92 -2.16 7.15
C ASP A 64 -20.23 -2.87 6.76
N SER A 65 -20.82 -2.49 5.61
CA SER A 65 -22.08 -3.10 5.13
C SER A 65 -21.89 -4.49 4.52
N ALA A 66 -20.68 -4.82 4.08
CA ALA A 66 -20.37 -6.09 3.45
C ALA A 66 -20.28 -7.23 4.49
N LYS A 67 -20.86 -8.39 4.17
CA LYS A 67 -20.92 -9.56 5.07
C LYS A 67 -19.92 -10.66 4.72
N CYS A 68 -19.03 -10.41 3.76
CA CYS A 68 -18.09 -11.40 3.24
C CYS A 68 -16.78 -11.48 4.03
N TRP A 69 -16.58 -10.63 5.03
CA TRP A 69 -15.33 -10.59 5.80
C TRP A 69 -15.20 -11.81 6.70
N ASP A 70 -14.01 -12.42 6.71
CA ASP A 70 -13.65 -13.47 7.65
C ASP A 70 -13.53 -12.90 9.07
N LYS A 71 -13.06 -11.65 9.16
CA LYS A 71 -12.84 -10.94 10.41
C LYS A 71 -12.81 -9.43 10.19
N VAL A 72 -13.37 -8.67 11.12
CA VAL A 72 -13.23 -7.20 11.17
C VAL A 72 -12.64 -6.83 12.53
N ILE A 73 -11.62 -5.97 12.53
CA ILE A 73 -10.95 -5.49 13.75
C ILE A 73 -10.90 -3.97 13.72
N ASN A 74 -11.24 -3.34 14.84
CA ASN A 74 -10.91 -1.95 15.08
C ASN A 74 -9.84 -1.87 16.16
N ASN A 75 -8.72 -1.20 15.87
CA ASN A 75 -7.62 -1.03 16.81
C ASN A 75 -7.16 0.42 16.87
N LYS A 76 -6.92 0.89 18.10
CA LYS A 76 -6.34 2.20 18.38
C LYS A 76 -4.97 2.03 19.01
N HIS A 77 -3.97 2.65 18.41
CA HIS A 77 -2.59 2.53 18.88
C HIS A 77 -1.78 3.77 18.53
N GLU A 78 -0.68 3.95 19.26
CA GLU A 78 0.29 5.02 19.01
C GLU A 78 1.56 4.44 18.42
N GLU A 79 2.14 5.12 17.44
CA GLU A 79 3.41 4.77 16.84
C GLU A 79 4.40 5.91 16.99
N LEU A 80 5.54 5.66 17.64
CA LEU A 80 6.67 6.58 17.62
C LEU A 80 7.64 6.13 16.53
N CYS A 81 7.81 6.97 15.51
CA CYS A 81 8.60 6.67 14.32
C CYS A 81 9.88 7.53 14.28
N HIS A 82 11.04 6.90 14.20
CA HIS A 82 12.32 7.60 14.13
C HIS A 82 13.36 6.78 13.37
N ASN A 83 13.98 7.32 12.32
CA ASN A 83 15.07 6.68 11.55
C ASN A 83 14.76 5.24 11.08
N GLY A 84 13.53 4.96 10.64
CA GLY A 84 13.08 3.62 10.22
C GLY A 84 12.71 2.66 11.37
N PHE A 85 12.87 3.09 12.62
CA PHE A 85 12.37 2.39 13.80
C PHE A 85 10.93 2.81 14.07
N ARG A 86 10.09 1.84 14.46
CA ARG A 86 8.69 2.05 14.83
C ARG A 86 8.39 1.34 16.14
N ARG A 87 8.10 2.12 17.19
CA ARG A 87 7.55 1.62 18.45
C ARG A 87 6.04 1.73 18.42
N THR A 88 5.32 0.62 18.47
CA THR A 88 3.87 0.57 18.57
C THR A 88 3.44 0.34 20.01
N THR A 89 2.63 1.24 20.53
CA THR A 89 2.08 1.20 21.88
C THR A 89 0.55 1.07 21.80
N VAL A 90 -0.01 0.05 22.46
CA VAL A 90 -1.46 -0.17 22.53
C VAL A 90 -1.93 0.07 23.96
N PHE A 91 -2.97 0.87 24.10
CA PHE A 91 -3.56 1.23 25.39
C PHE A 91 -4.99 0.71 25.52
N ASN A 92 -5.39 0.36 26.75
CA ASN A 92 -6.78 0.19 27.14
C ASN A 92 -7.09 1.21 28.24
N GLY A 93 -7.68 2.35 27.86
CA GLY A 93 -7.76 3.52 28.72
C GLY A 93 -6.36 4.03 29.05
N LYS A 94 -6.00 4.08 30.35
CA LYS A 94 -4.66 4.49 30.81
C LYS A 94 -3.67 3.31 30.94
N LYS A 95 -4.11 2.07 30.72
CA LYS A 95 -3.28 0.88 30.93
C LYS A 95 -2.53 0.53 29.64
N LEU A 96 -1.21 0.39 29.74
CA LEU A 96 -0.38 -0.16 28.66
C LEU A 96 -0.67 -1.65 28.50
N MET A 97 -1.08 -2.05 27.30
CA MET A 97 -1.42 -3.45 26.96
C MET A 97 -0.31 -4.12 26.15
N LYS A 98 0.29 -3.39 25.21
CA LYS A 98 1.34 -3.91 24.33
C LYS A 98 2.33 -2.80 24.02
N ASN A 99 3.62 -3.15 24.05
CA ASN A 99 4.70 -2.33 23.51
C ASN A 99 5.57 -3.23 22.64
N GLN A 100 5.71 -2.89 21.37
CA GLN A 100 6.56 -3.62 20.42
C GLN A 100 7.38 -2.64 19.61
N CYS A 101 8.62 -3.00 19.27
CA CYS A 101 9.48 -2.19 18.42
C CYS A 101 9.95 -3.01 17.23
N ILE A 102 9.92 -2.38 16.05
CA ILE A 102 10.41 -2.98 14.81
C ILE A 102 11.36 -2.00 14.11
N LYS A 103 12.26 -2.53 13.29
CA LYS A 103 12.94 -1.80 12.23
C LYS A 103 12.25 -2.14 10.90
N LYS A 104 11.66 -1.14 10.25
CA LYS A 104 11.04 -1.29 8.93
C LYS A 104 12.04 -0.85 7.87
N GLU A 105 12.48 -1.79 7.06
CA GLU A 105 13.40 -1.56 5.95
C GLU A 105 12.61 -1.62 4.64
N ARG A 106 12.53 -0.49 3.92
CA ARG A 106 11.87 -0.47 2.61
C ARG A 106 12.81 -1.11 1.58
N LEU A 107 12.36 -2.20 0.96
CA LEU A 107 13.15 -2.93 -0.04
C LEU A 107 12.86 -2.40 -1.45
N ILE A 108 11.58 -2.17 -1.75
CA ILE A 108 11.16 -1.65 -3.06
C ILE A 108 9.88 -0.82 -2.94
N ASN A 109 9.79 0.19 -3.80
CA ASN A 109 8.57 0.91 -4.12
C ASN A 109 8.39 0.86 -5.63
N LYS A 110 7.18 0.57 -6.09
CA LYS A 110 6.75 0.76 -7.46
C LYS A 110 5.52 1.65 -7.50
N ASN A 111 5.63 2.80 -8.15
CA ASN A 111 4.57 3.80 -8.19
C ASN A 111 3.86 3.75 -9.55
N PHE A 112 2.54 3.89 -9.54
CA PHE A 112 1.70 3.84 -10.72
C PHE A 112 0.73 5.00 -10.75
N GLU A 113 0.72 5.73 -11.84
CA GLU A 113 -0.34 6.68 -12.17
C GLU A 113 -1.58 5.90 -12.62
N TYR A 114 -2.75 6.29 -12.12
CA TYR A 114 -4.03 5.67 -12.51
C TYR A 114 -4.96 6.71 -13.13
N SER A 115 -4.73 6.95 -14.42
CA SER A 115 -5.40 7.98 -15.21
C SER A 115 -6.93 7.85 -15.13
N GLY A 116 -7.66 8.97 -15.05
CA GLY A 116 -9.12 8.99 -15.01
C GLY A 116 -9.71 8.56 -13.65
N THR A 117 -8.88 8.58 -12.61
CA THR A 117 -9.28 8.34 -11.22
C THR A 117 -8.65 9.38 -10.29
N PRO A 118 -9.19 9.61 -9.08
CA PRO A 118 -8.63 10.57 -8.13
C PRO A 118 -7.36 10.09 -7.41
N TYR A 119 -6.93 8.83 -7.64
CA TYR A 119 -5.89 8.18 -6.86
C TYR A 119 -4.88 7.42 -7.70
N ASP A 120 -3.63 7.51 -7.29
CA ASP A 120 -2.53 6.70 -7.76
C ASP A 120 -2.22 5.57 -6.80
N LEU A 121 -1.42 4.60 -7.25
CA LEU A 121 -1.09 3.41 -6.48
C LEU A 121 0.40 3.32 -6.20
N ARG A 122 0.75 2.84 -5.01
CA ARG A 122 2.11 2.41 -4.69
C ARG A 122 2.09 0.97 -4.22
N ILE A 123 2.86 0.12 -4.88
CA ILE A 123 3.16 -1.23 -4.42
C ILE A 123 4.50 -1.18 -3.68
N SER A 124 4.51 -1.63 -2.43
CA SER A 124 5.72 -1.62 -1.59
C SER A 124 6.03 -3.02 -1.09
N VAL A 125 7.33 -3.32 -0.99
CA VAL A 125 7.82 -4.46 -0.22
C VAL A 125 8.72 -3.93 0.88
N SER A 126 8.41 -4.31 2.12
CA SER A 126 9.20 -3.93 3.30
C SER A 126 9.62 -5.17 4.06
N ARG A 127 10.73 -5.08 4.80
CA ARG A 127 11.09 -6.05 5.83
C ARG A 127 10.83 -5.45 7.21
N GLU A 128 10.08 -6.14 8.06
CA GLU A 128 9.75 -5.71 9.42
C GLU A 128 10.46 -6.57 10.47
N ILE A 129 11.61 -6.11 10.95
CA ILE A 129 12.44 -6.90 11.88
C ILE A 129 12.10 -6.52 13.31
N PRO A 130 11.62 -7.45 14.16
CA PRO A 130 11.47 -7.20 15.60
C PRO A 130 12.81 -6.86 16.22
N ILE A 131 12.84 -5.83 17.05
CA ILE A 131 14.05 -5.35 17.71
C ILE A 131 13.76 -4.90 19.13
N GLU A 132 14.83 -4.78 19.92
CA GLU A 132 14.75 -4.08 21.20
C GLU A 132 14.44 -2.60 21.01
N ASP A 133 13.70 -2.07 21.96
CA ASP A 133 13.18 -0.73 21.90
C ASP A 133 14.25 0.31 22.29
N LYS A 134 14.80 0.99 21.28
CA LYS A 134 15.90 1.97 21.44
C LYS A 134 15.49 3.43 21.18
N ILE A 135 14.22 3.68 20.90
CA ILE A 135 13.75 5.05 20.57
C ILE A 135 13.71 5.90 21.85
N LYS A 136 14.32 7.08 21.83
CA LYS A 136 14.24 8.00 22.99
C LYS A 136 12.90 8.73 22.98
N LEU A 137 12.32 8.93 24.17
CA LEU A 137 11.13 9.78 24.30
C LEU A 137 11.46 11.21 23.83
N GLY A 138 10.50 11.85 23.16
CA GLY A 138 10.68 13.19 22.59
C GLY A 138 11.51 13.24 21.30
N THR A 139 11.76 12.10 20.65
CA THR A 139 12.42 12.04 19.34
C THR A 139 11.50 11.43 18.29
N GLY A 140 11.60 11.94 17.06
CA GLY A 140 10.83 11.43 15.93
C GLY A 140 9.39 11.93 15.87
N VAL A 141 8.60 11.26 15.03
CA VAL A 141 7.22 11.62 14.71
C VAL A 141 6.27 10.70 15.47
N LEU A 142 5.31 11.28 16.20
CA LEU A 142 4.24 10.53 16.84
C LEU A 142 3.07 10.38 15.87
N ARG A 143 2.56 9.16 15.71
CA ARG A 143 1.36 8.87 14.90
C ARG A 143 0.33 8.18 15.78
N LYS A 144 -0.82 8.78 16.00
CA LYS A 144 -1.96 8.10 16.63
C LYS A 144 -2.84 7.53 15.54
N LYS A 145 -3.09 6.23 15.59
CA LYS A 145 -3.83 5.50 14.56
C LYS A 145 -5.13 4.95 15.11
N ASN A 146 -6.18 5.10 14.32
CA ASN A 146 -7.47 4.45 14.49
C ASN A 146 -7.72 3.62 13.22
N ARG A 147 -7.46 2.31 13.31
CA ARG A 147 -7.39 1.39 12.18
C ARG A 147 -8.55 0.42 12.17
N PHE A 148 -9.24 0.36 11.04
CA PHE A 148 -10.26 -0.63 10.71
C PHE A 148 -9.66 -1.62 9.71
N SER A 149 -9.46 -2.86 10.15
CA SER A 149 -8.88 -3.96 9.36
C SER A 149 -9.96 -4.95 8.97
N TYR A 150 -10.14 -5.17 7.67
CA TYR A 150 -11.09 -6.13 7.09
C TYR A 150 -10.32 -7.28 6.47
N TYR A 151 -10.47 -8.47 7.03
CA TYR A 151 -9.79 -9.67 6.58
C TYR A 151 -10.67 -10.40 5.57
N TYR A 152 -10.10 -10.71 4.42
CA TYR A 152 -10.75 -11.50 3.38
C TYR A 152 -9.75 -12.41 2.68
N LYS A 153 -9.88 -13.71 2.92
CA LYS A 153 -9.05 -14.76 2.34
C LYS A 153 -7.56 -14.50 2.59
N ASP A 154 -6.85 -14.02 1.56
CA ASP A 154 -5.40 -13.83 1.57
C ASP A 154 -4.99 -12.36 1.72
N TYR A 155 -5.96 -11.48 1.99
CA TYR A 155 -5.79 -10.02 2.03
C TYR A 155 -6.32 -9.42 3.32
N ILE A 156 -5.71 -8.31 3.72
CA ILE A 156 -6.26 -7.37 4.69
C ILE A 156 -6.46 -6.04 3.98
N ILE A 157 -7.64 -5.46 4.11
CA ILE A 157 -7.89 -4.06 3.76
C ILE A 157 -7.81 -3.26 5.06
N ASP A 158 -6.83 -2.38 5.16
CA ASP A 158 -6.59 -1.53 6.31
C ASP A 158 -7.00 -0.10 5.94
N LEU A 159 -8.07 0.38 6.59
CA LEU A 159 -8.54 1.75 6.50
C LEU A 159 -8.19 2.47 7.82
N THR A 160 -7.27 3.43 7.76
CA THR A 160 -6.66 4.02 8.95
C THR A 160 -6.80 5.54 8.97
N GLU A 161 -7.38 6.08 10.05
CA GLU A 161 -7.24 7.49 10.38
C GLU A 161 -5.94 7.69 11.18
N VAL A 162 -5.09 8.61 10.74
CA VAL A 162 -3.77 8.86 11.29
C VAL A 162 -3.69 10.33 11.71
N GLU A 163 -3.61 10.60 13.01
CA GLU A 163 -3.16 11.89 13.51
C GLU A 163 -1.63 11.85 13.64
N GLN A 164 -0.93 12.60 12.80
CA GLN A 164 0.51 12.74 12.85
C GLN A 164 0.88 14.02 13.59
N ILE A 165 1.74 13.89 14.61
CA ILE A 165 2.24 15.00 15.42
C ILE A 165 3.76 15.07 15.27
N ASP A 166 4.25 16.17 14.70
CA ASP A 166 5.68 16.48 14.54
C ASP A 166 5.94 17.93 14.97
N ASN A 167 6.90 18.13 15.88
CA ASN A 167 7.23 19.45 16.44
C ASN A 167 6.01 20.29 16.86
N CYS A 168 5.06 19.66 17.57
CA CYS A 168 3.80 20.26 18.05
C CYS A 168 2.79 20.64 16.95
N VAL A 169 3.06 20.33 15.68
CA VAL A 169 2.09 20.47 14.59
C VAL A 169 1.37 19.14 14.40
N SER A 170 0.03 19.17 14.40
CA SER A 170 -0.81 17.99 14.18
C SER A 170 -1.48 18.06 12.80
N GLU A 171 -1.38 16.99 12.02
CA GLU A 171 -2.05 16.81 10.74
C GLU A 171 -2.78 15.46 10.72
N THR A 172 -4.02 15.44 10.23
CA THR A 172 -4.79 14.21 10.07
C THR A 172 -4.72 13.73 8.61
N ASN A 173 -4.31 12.48 8.43
CA ASN A 173 -4.36 11.79 7.15
C ASN A 173 -5.29 10.57 7.22
N TYR A 174 -5.89 10.22 6.10
CA TYR A 174 -6.77 9.06 5.96
C TYR A 174 -6.11 8.09 5.00
N GLU A 175 -5.62 6.95 5.49
CA GLU A 175 -4.84 5.99 4.72
C GLU A 175 -5.68 4.76 4.37
N LEU A 176 -5.48 4.23 3.16
CA LEU A 176 -5.98 2.92 2.75
C LEU A 176 -4.82 2.09 2.21
N GLU A 177 -4.65 0.90 2.77
CA GLU A 177 -3.66 -0.08 2.33
C GLU A 177 -4.30 -1.46 2.19
N ILE A 178 -3.87 -2.23 1.17
CA ILE A 178 -4.17 -3.65 1.04
C ILE A 178 -2.89 -4.43 1.28
N GLU A 179 -2.88 -5.27 2.30
CA GLU A 179 -1.75 -6.12 2.67
C GLU A 179 -2.01 -7.59 2.28
N LEU A 180 -0.98 -8.27 1.79
CA LEU A 180 -1.03 -9.71 1.47
C LEU A 180 -0.48 -10.52 2.65
N ILE A 181 -1.32 -11.41 3.23
CA ILE A 181 -1.01 -12.10 4.50
C ILE A 181 -0.85 -13.62 4.40
N ASN A 182 -1.11 -14.22 3.24
CA ASN A 182 -0.99 -15.67 3.05
C ASN A 182 -0.28 -16.00 1.74
N PHE A 183 0.99 -16.34 1.82
CA PHE A 183 1.79 -16.72 0.64
C PHE A 183 1.94 -18.23 0.42
N LYS A 184 1.50 -19.07 1.37
CA LYS A 184 1.80 -20.52 1.37
C LYS A 184 0.68 -21.40 0.82
N ASN A 185 -0.40 -20.81 0.31
CA ASN A 185 -1.53 -21.56 -0.25
C ASN A 185 -1.28 -21.97 -1.73
N ASN A 186 -2.25 -22.70 -2.30
CA ASN A 186 -2.18 -23.22 -3.68
C ASN A 186 -2.60 -22.21 -4.75
N VAL A 187 -2.83 -20.95 -4.39
CA VAL A 187 -3.26 -19.91 -5.33
C VAL A 187 -2.03 -19.31 -6.01
N THR A 188 -2.10 -19.15 -7.34
CA THR A 188 -0.99 -18.60 -8.12
C THR A 188 -0.71 -17.15 -7.75
N ASP A 189 0.56 -16.73 -7.84
CA ASP A 189 0.97 -15.35 -7.55
C ASP A 189 0.24 -14.34 -8.46
N LYS A 190 0.01 -14.70 -9.72
CA LYS A 190 -0.71 -13.87 -10.69
C LYS A 190 -2.18 -13.70 -10.31
N TYR A 191 -2.85 -14.78 -9.89
CA TYR A 191 -4.23 -14.67 -9.40
C TYR A 191 -4.30 -13.78 -8.15
N LYS A 192 -3.32 -13.91 -7.24
CA LYS A 192 -3.28 -13.08 -6.03
C LYS A 192 -3.12 -11.61 -6.36
N ALA A 193 -2.20 -11.30 -7.26
CA ALA A 193 -1.97 -9.96 -7.74
C ALA A 193 -3.23 -9.39 -8.43
N HIS A 194 -3.83 -10.16 -9.32
CA HIS A 194 -5.05 -9.76 -10.02
C HIS A 194 -6.19 -9.43 -9.04
N SER A 195 -6.47 -10.32 -8.10
CA SER A 195 -7.53 -10.11 -7.12
C SER A 195 -7.25 -8.90 -6.20
N ALA A 196 -5.99 -8.66 -5.83
CA ALA A 196 -5.62 -7.48 -5.04
C ALA A 196 -5.85 -6.18 -5.81
N LEU A 197 -5.46 -6.11 -7.09
CA LEU A 197 -5.67 -4.93 -7.92
C LEU A 197 -7.15 -4.70 -8.26
N LEU A 198 -7.95 -5.76 -8.39
CA LEU A 198 -9.40 -5.64 -8.51
C LEU A 198 -10.03 -5.04 -7.24
N LEU A 199 -9.59 -5.46 -6.05
CA LEU A 199 -10.06 -4.86 -4.80
C LEU A 199 -9.72 -3.37 -4.73
N ILE A 200 -8.52 -2.98 -5.18
CA ILE A 200 -8.13 -1.56 -5.28
C ILE A 200 -9.06 -0.81 -6.23
N ARG A 201 -9.30 -1.35 -7.42
CA ARG A 201 -10.20 -0.76 -8.40
C ARG A 201 -11.62 -0.58 -7.85
N ASP A 202 -12.14 -1.60 -7.17
CA ASP A 202 -13.46 -1.54 -6.54
C ASP A 202 -13.51 -0.44 -5.47
N VAL A 203 -12.47 -0.32 -4.63
CA VAL A 203 -12.35 0.75 -3.62
C VAL A 203 -12.31 2.13 -4.27
N VAL A 204 -11.51 2.33 -5.33
CA VAL A 204 -11.47 3.61 -6.07
C VAL A 204 -12.86 3.94 -6.62
N ASN A 205 -13.55 2.94 -7.16
CA ASN A 205 -14.90 3.09 -7.69
C ASN A 205 -15.98 3.37 -6.62
N MET A 206 -15.71 3.08 -5.34
CA MET A 206 -16.58 3.50 -4.21
C MET A 206 -16.43 5.00 -3.90
N CYS A 207 -15.28 5.60 -4.21
CA CYS A 207 -15.06 7.03 -4.01
C CYS A 207 -15.75 7.85 -5.10
N GLU A 208 -15.38 7.56 -6.35
CA GLU A 208 -15.89 8.18 -7.56
C GLU A 208 -15.91 7.17 -8.70
N LYS A 209 -16.82 7.38 -9.66
CA LYS A 209 -16.91 6.51 -10.83
C LYS A 209 -15.61 6.62 -11.65
N ILE A 210 -14.99 5.48 -11.92
CA ILE A 210 -13.82 5.38 -12.80
C ILE A 210 -14.23 5.70 -14.24
N GLU A 211 -13.46 6.55 -14.91
CA GLU A 211 -13.70 6.95 -16.30
C GLU A 211 -13.47 5.79 -17.29
N ASP A 212 -14.03 5.91 -18.49
CA ASP A 212 -13.78 4.91 -19.54
C ASP A 212 -12.36 5.08 -20.10
N GLY A 213 -11.66 3.96 -20.29
CA GLY A 213 -10.29 3.97 -20.85
C GLY A 213 -9.17 4.20 -19.83
N CYS A 214 -9.48 4.21 -18.53
CA CYS A 214 -8.48 4.22 -17.46
C CYS A 214 -7.46 3.09 -17.60
N LYS A 215 -6.20 3.39 -17.25
CA LYS A 215 -5.10 2.43 -17.24
C LYS A 215 -4.10 2.76 -16.14
N LEU A 216 -3.46 1.72 -15.60
CA LEU A 216 -2.28 1.89 -14.77
C LEU A 216 -1.03 2.09 -15.64
N VAL A 217 -0.27 3.14 -15.35
CA VAL A 217 1.01 3.45 -16.01
C VAL A 217 2.08 3.59 -14.95
N SER A 218 3.29 3.09 -15.20
CA SER A 218 4.41 3.26 -14.27
C SER A 218 4.79 4.74 -14.20
N SER A 219 4.86 5.30 -13.00
CA SER A 219 5.39 6.65 -12.79
C SER A 219 6.88 6.65 -12.47
N ASP A 220 7.45 5.47 -12.16
CA ASP A 220 8.87 5.34 -11.97
C ASP A 220 9.55 5.61 -13.31
N LYS A 221 10.43 6.61 -13.34
CA LYS A 221 11.32 6.90 -14.46
C LYS A 221 12.41 5.83 -14.54
N ASP A 222 12.03 4.57 -14.70
CA ASP A 222 13.00 3.51 -14.96
C ASP A 222 13.29 3.47 -16.47
N THR A 223 14.48 3.97 -16.81
CA THR A 223 15.41 3.35 -17.78
C THR A 223 14.96 3.21 -19.25
N TYR A 224 14.69 4.33 -19.94
CA TYR A 224 14.84 4.37 -21.41
C TYR A 224 16.23 4.87 -21.87
N ASP A 225 17.04 5.47 -20.98
CA ASP A 225 18.38 5.98 -21.33
C ASP A 225 19.53 4.96 -21.21
N ASN A 226 19.30 3.82 -20.55
CA ASN A 226 20.33 2.77 -20.45
C ASN A 226 20.38 1.87 -21.70
N ASP A 227 19.36 1.90 -22.58
CA ASP A 227 19.37 1.15 -23.84
C ASP A 227 19.96 1.96 -25.01
N LEU A 228 19.94 3.31 -24.94
CA LEU A 228 20.64 4.15 -25.93
C LEU A 228 22.14 4.30 -25.62
N SER A 229 22.51 4.42 -24.34
CA SER A 229 23.93 4.53 -23.95
C SER A 229 24.73 3.24 -24.22
N ASN A 230 24.10 2.07 -24.07
CA ASN A 230 24.72 0.80 -24.44
C ASN A 230 24.81 0.60 -25.97
N LYS A 231 23.84 1.10 -26.76
CA LYS A 231 23.91 1.03 -28.23
C LYS A 231 24.91 2.01 -28.86
N LEU A 232 25.17 3.15 -28.22
CA LEU A 232 26.19 4.11 -28.67
C LEU A 232 27.61 3.62 -28.35
N ASN A 233 27.82 2.99 -27.19
CA ASN A 233 29.13 2.41 -26.84
C ASN A 233 29.51 1.20 -27.69
N ASP A 234 28.54 0.41 -28.19
CA ASP A 234 28.81 -0.71 -29.10
C ASP A 234 29.11 -0.25 -30.54
N MET A 235 28.82 1.00 -30.90
CA MET A 235 29.16 1.59 -32.20
C MET A 235 30.53 2.28 -32.21
N GLU A 236 31.01 2.81 -31.09
CA GLU A 236 32.33 3.47 -31.00
C GLU A 236 33.52 2.52 -30.76
N ILE A 237 33.28 1.21 -30.56
CA ILE A 237 34.34 0.20 -30.35
C ILE A 237 34.72 -0.53 -31.67
N ASN A 238 34.08 -0.19 -32.79
CA ASN A 238 34.33 -0.81 -34.10
C ASN A 238 34.87 0.16 -35.19
N GLU A 239 35.61 1.20 -34.81
CA GLU A 239 36.48 1.96 -35.73
C GLU A 239 37.95 1.96 -35.29
#